data_AF-A0A3S4KH50-F1
#
_entry.id   AF-A0A3S4KH50-F1
#
_cell.length_a   1.000
_cell.length_b   1.000
_cell.length_c   1.000
_cell.angle_alpha   90.00
_cell.angle_beta   90.00
_cell.angle_gamma   90.00
#
_symmetry.space_group_name_H-M   'P 1'
#
loop_
_entity.id
_entity.type
_entity.pdbx_description
1 polymer ?
#
loop_
_entity_poly.entity_id
_entity_poly.type
_entity_poly.pdbx_seq_one_letter_code
_entity_poly.pdbx_strand_id
1 'polypeptide(L)'
;MMLARDIPYVKITASNYARGLRREVRSHEPVMLIDKLICGAYIEARSCERFAALAPWLDDDLQKFYLSLLRSEARHYQDYLDLAQKIAGEDISERVRQLGEAEAALILRPEAEFRFHSGVPVAA
;
A
#
# COMPACT_ATOMS: atom_id res chain seq x y z
N MET A 1 0.09 -0.06 21.56
CA MET A 1 -1.14 0.64 21.19
C MET A 1 -2.40 -0.19 21.44
N MET A 2 -2.56 -1.36 20.81
CA MET A 2 -3.77 -2.20 21.01
C MET A 2 -4.02 -2.59 22.47
N LEU A 3 -3.01 -3.11 23.18
CA LEU A 3 -3.12 -3.48 24.60
C LEU A 3 -3.52 -2.29 25.50
N ALA A 4 -2.95 -1.11 25.25
CA ALA A 4 -3.26 0.10 26.03
C ALA A 4 -4.69 0.62 25.81
N ARG A 5 -5.38 0.13 24.77
CA ARG A 5 -6.76 0.48 24.42
C ARG A 5 -7.74 -0.67 24.62
N ASP A 6 -7.32 -1.74 25.29
CA ASP A 6 -8.11 -2.96 25.51
C ASP A 6 -8.70 -3.56 24.22
N ILE A 7 -7.94 -3.47 23.11
CA ILE A 7 -8.34 -4.06 21.83
C ILE A 7 -7.81 -5.49 21.78
N PRO A 8 -8.67 -6.51 21.79
CA PRO A 8 -8.24 -7.91 21.75
C PRO A 8 -7.58 -8.23 20.41
N TYR A 9 -6.56 -9.08 20.45
CA TYR A 9 -5.99 -9.64 19.24
C TYR A 9 -6.95 -10.66 18.65
N VAL A 10 -7.43 -10.39 17.43
CA VAL A 10 -8.31 -11.28 16.67
C VAL A 10 -7.70 -11.56 15.30
N LYS A 11 -7.99 -12.74 14.75
CA LYS A 11 -7.55 -13.08 13.41
C LYS A 11 -8.39 -12.30 12.39
N ILE A 12 -7.72 -11.48 11.60
CA ILE A 12 -8.34 -10.68 10.53
C ILE A 12 -7.83 -11.21 9.18
N THR A 13 -8.74 -11.50 8.24
CA THR A 13 -8.40 -11.90 6.86
C THR A 13 -7.80 -10.74 6.08
N ALA A 14 -6.94 -10.99 5.10
CA ALA A 14 -6.40 -9.92 4.25
C ALA A 14 -7.45 -9.42 3.24
N SER A 15 -7.42 -8.12 2.89
CA SER A 15 -8.21 -7.59 1.77
C SER A 15 -7.71 -8.11 0.42
N ASN A 16 -8.44 -7.76 -0.64
CA ASN A 16 -8.03 -8.11 -2.01
C ASN A 16 -6.88 -7.27 -2.55
N TYR A 17 -6.49 -6.17 -1.91
CA TYR A 17 -5.52 -5.20 -2.44
C TYR A 17 -4.18 -5.81 -2.86
N ALA A 18 -3.39 -6.32 -1.91
CA ALA A 18 -2.06 -6.87 -2.20
C ALA A 18 -2.14 -8.15 -3.05
N ARG A 19 -3.28 -8.86 -3.04
CA ARG A 19 -3.50 -10.02 -3.91
C ARG A 19 -3.78 -9.58 -5.35
N GLY A 20 -4.60 -8.55 -5.53
CA GLY A 20 -4.95 -7.96 -6.81
C GLY A 20 -3.73 -7.40 -7.51
N LEU A 21 -2.93 -6.59 -6.80
CA LEU A 21 -1.73 -5.99 -7.36
C LEU A 21 -0.69 -7.04 -7.78
N ARG A 22 -0.59 -8.14 -7.02
CA ARG A 22 0.28 -9.29 -7.37
C ARG A 22 -0.15 -10.04 -8.62
N ARG A 23 -1.42 -9.93 -9.06
CA ARG A 23 -1.87 -10.57 -10.32
C ARG A 23 -1.30 -9.87 -11.55
N GLU A 24 -0.96 -8.59 -11.42
CA GLU A 24 -0.37 -7.81 -12.50
C GLU A 24 1.12 -8.11 -12.71
N VAL A 25 1.77 -8.77 -11.74
CA VAL A 25 3.20 -9.07 -11.77
C VAL A 25 3.52 -10.09 -12.86
N ARG A 26 4.46 -9.75 -13.75
CA ARG A 26 4.99 -10.64 -14.79
C ARG A 26 5.71 -11.85 -14.17
N SER A 27 5.71 -12.99 -14.85
CA SER A 27 6.13 -14.29 -14.29
C SER A 27 7.60 -14.67 -14.48
N HIS A 28 8.36 -13.93 -15.30
CA HIS A 28 9.74 -14.28 -15.66
C HIS A 28 10.73 -13.25 -15.12
N GLU A 29 11.96 -13.66 -14.83
CA GLU A 29 13.02 -12.74 -14.40
C GLU A 29 13.70 -12.07 -15.60
N PRO A 30 14.21 -10.81 -15.45
CA PRO A 30 14.24 -9.98 -14.25
C PRO A 30 12.95 -9.16 -14.02
N VAL A 31 12.00 -9.24 -14.95
CA VAL A 31 10.80 -8.38 -14.96
C VAL A 31 9.84 -8.66 -13.80
N MET A 32 9.83 -9.88 -13.28
CA MET A 32 9.09 -10.26 -12.09
C MET A 32 9.59 -9.50 -10.85
N LEU A 33 10.90 -9.44 -10.64
CA LEU A 33 11.48 -8.68 -9.52
C LEU A 33 11.17 -7.19 -9.64
N ILE A 34 11.34 -6.61 -10.84
CA ILE A 34 11.02 -5.19 -11.09
C ILE A 34 9.56 -4.89 -10.75
N ASP A 35 8.62 -5.70 -11.22
CA ASP A 35 7.19 -5.53 -10.93
C ASP A 35 6.89 -5.66 -9.43
N LYS A 36 7.50 -6.63 -8.74
CA LYS A 36 7.33 -6.79 -7.28
C LYS A 36 7.79 -5.55 -6.51
N LEU A 37 8.88 -4.93 -6.93
CA LEU A 37 9.40 -3.70 -6.33
C LEU A 37 8.46 -2.52 -6.58
N ILE A 38 7.96 -2.35 -7.81
CA ILE A 38 6.97 -1.30 -8.12
C ILE A 38 5.67 -1.51 -7.31
N CYS A 39 5.19 -2.76 -7.20
CA CYS A 39 4.06 -3.09 -6.34
C CYS A 39 4.33 -2.75 -4.87
N GLY A 40 5.55 -3.03 -4.38
CA GLY A 40 6.00 -2.63 -3.04
C GLY A 40 5.94 -1.11 -2.85
N ALA A 41 6.45 -0.34 -3.82
CA ALA A 41 6.38 1.12 -3.78
C ALA A 41 4.94 1.63 -3.68
N TYR A 42 4.01 1.07 -4.46
CA TYR A 42 2.59 1.45 -4.39
C TYR A 42 1.95 1.12 -3.03
N ILE A 43 2.30 -0.02 -2.42
CA ILE A 43 1.81 -0.38 -1.08
C ILE A 43 2.27 0.66 -0.05
N GLU A 44 3.55 1.01 -0.02
CA GLU A 44 4.11 1.99 0.92
C GLU A 44 3.58 3.41 0.64
N ALA A 45 3.48 3.81 -0.62
CA ALA A 45 2.94 5.11 -1.00
C ALA A 45 1.46 5.26 -0.58
N ARG A 46 0.65 4.22 -0.79
CA ARG A 46 -0.75 4.21 -0.35
C ARG A 46 -0.87 4.21 1.17
N SER A 47 0.01 3.48 1.87
CA SER A 47 0.07 3.52 3.33
C SER A 47 0.33 4.94 3.83
N CYS A 48 1.33 5.62 3.26
CA CYS A 48 1.67 7.01 3.57
C CYS A 48 0.48 7.95 3.36
N GLU A 49 -0.18 7.88 2.20
CA GLU A 49 -1.35 8.71 1.89
C GLU A 49 -2.52 8.45 2.86
N ARG A 50 -2.82 7.19 3.18
CA ARG A 50 -3.89 6.84 4.14
C ARG A 50 -3.56 7.27 5.56
N PHE A 51 -2.32 7.10 6.02
CA PHE A 51 -1.90 7.61 7.32
C PHE A 51 -2.09 9.13 7.41
N ALA A 52 -1.70 9.87 6.36
CA ALA A 52 -1.85 11.32 6.31
C ALA A 52 -3.32 11.75 6.25
N ALA A 53 -4.15 11.04 5.50
CA ALA A 53 -5.58 11.32 5.38
C ALA A 53 -6.34 11.03 6.68
N LEU A 54 -5.95 9.99 7.44
CA LEU A 54 -6.59 9.61 8.69
C LEU A 54 -6.13 10.47 9.87
N ALA A 55 -4.85 10.86 9.93
CA ALA A 55 -4.25 11.52 11.09
C ALA A 55 -5.06 12.72 11.66
N PRO A 56 -5.68 13.61 10.86
CA PRO A 56 -6.48 14.73 11.37
C PRO A 56 -7.75 14.32 12.14
N TRP A 57 -8.21 13.07 11.99
CA TRP A 57 -9.45 12.56 12.58
C TRP A 57 -9.21 11.66 13.80
N LEU A 58 -7.95 11.44 14.17
CA LEU A 58 -7.55 10.58 15.27
C LEU A 58 -7.36 11.40 16.55
N ASP A 59 -7.49 10.73 17.70
CA ASP A 59 -7.06 11.31 18.97
C ASP A 59 -5.53 11.53 19.00
N ASP A 60 -5.07 12.39 19.90
CA ASP A 60 -3.68 12.87 19.98
C ASP A 60 -2.63 11.75 19.94
N ASP A 61 -2.86 10.63 20.64
CA ASP A 61 -1.90 9.54 20.72
C ASP A 61 -1.80 8.78 19.40
N LEU A 62 -2.95 8.47 18.78
CA LEU A 62 -2.98 7.82 17.47
C LEU A 62 -2.51 8.74 16.35
N GLN A 63 -2.86 10.02 16.40
CA GLN A 63 -2.41 11.01 15.44
C GLN A 63 -0.87 11.09 15.46
N LYS A 64 -0.25 11.27 16.62
CA LYS A 64 1.22 11.30 16.75
C LYS A 64 1.85 10.01 16.23
N PHE A 65 1.26 8.86 16.57
CA PHE A 65 1.75 7.57 16.08
C PHE A 65 1.66 7.49 14.55
N TYR A 66 0.53 7.81 13.93
CA TYR A 66 0.34 7.72 12.48
C TYR A 66 1.25 8.71 11.74
N LEU A 67 1.39 9.94 12.24
CA LEU A 67 2.32 10.93 11.69
C LEU A 67 3.78 10.47 11.79
N SER A 68 4.16 9.77 12.86
CA SER A 68 5.52 9.24 13.01
C SER A 68 5.88 8.19 11.95
N LEU A 69 4.88 7.47 11.42
CA LEU A 69 5.06 6.45 10.38
C LEU A 69 5.26 7.08 8.99
N LEU A 70 4.72 8.27 8.73
CA LEU A 70 4.79 8.89 7.40
C LEU A 70 6.22 8.98 6.85
N ARG A 71 7.19 9.31 7.70
CA ARG A 71 8.58 9.49 7.28
C ARG A 71 9.26 8.16 6.92
N SER A 72 8.87 7.03 7.53
CA SER A 72 9.39 5.73 7.11
C SER A 72 8.77 5.29 5.79
N GLU A 73 7.44 5.36 5.66
CA GLU A 73 6.72 4.96 4.44
C GLU A 73 7.18 5.78 3.21
N ALA A 74 7.39 7.09 3.40
CA ALA A 74 7.89 7.97 2.34
C ALA A 74 9.29 7.58 1.83
N ARG A 75 10.16 7.09 2.71
CA ARG A 75 11.48 6.58 2.30
C ARG A 75 11.36 5.22 1.65
N HIS A 76 10.52 4.34 2.18
CA HIS A 76 10.37 2.98 1.66
C HIS A 76 9.86 2.97 0.22
N TYR A 77 8.86 3.78 -0.14
CA TYR A 77 8.38 3.79 -1.53
C TYR A 77 9.47 4.25 -2.50
N GLN A 78 10.27 5.25 -2.10
CA GLN A 78 11.36 5.77 -2.93
C GLN A 78 12.45 4.70 -3.09
N ASP A 79 12.84 4.04 -2.01
CA ASP A 79 13.84 2.96 -2.03
C ASP A 79 13.40 1.81 -2.96
N TYR A 80 12.10 1.45 -2.94
CA TYR A 80 11.53 0.44 -3.84
C TYR A 80 11.60 0.86 -5.31
N LEU A 81 11.19 2.08 -5.65
CA LEU A 81 11.24 2.58 -7.04
C LEU A 81 12.68 2.73 -7.54
N ASP A 82 13.58 3.26 -6.71
CA ASP A 82 14.99 3.43 -7.06
C ASP A 82 15.65 2.08 -7.32
N LEU A 83 15.34 1.06 -6.51
CA LEU A 83 15.84 -0.29 -6.72
C LEU A 83 15.26 -0.91 -8.00
N ALA A 84 13.96 -0.73 -8.26
CA ALA A 84 13.33 -1.18 -9.49
C ALA A 84 13.99 -0.58 -10.73
N GLN A 85 14.23 0.73 -10.71
CA GLN A 85 14.88 1.48 -11.80
C GLN A 85 16.32 1.02 -12.04
N LYS A 86 17.09 0.77 -10.96
CA LYS A 86 18.46 0.24 -11.06
C LYS A 86 18.52 -1.15 -11.67
N ILE A 87 17.57 -2.02 -11.32
CA ILE A 87 17.53 -3.40 -11.83
C ILE A 87 17.05 -3.44 -13.28
N ALA A 88 16.08 -2.60 -13.65
CA ALA A 88 15.58 -2.55 -15.02
C ALA A 88 16.66 -2.12 -16.03
N GLY A 89 17.49 -1.13 -15.67
CA GLY A 89 18.47 -0.57 -16.61
C GLY A 89 17.85 0.21 -17.78
N GLU A 90 16.52 0.35 -17.80
CA GLU A 90 15.70 1.06 -18.77
C GLU A 90 14.58 1.84 -18.07
N ASP A 91 13.91 2.74 -18.78
CA ASP A 91 12.80 3.52 -18.21
C ASP A 91 11.63 2.62 -17.78
N ILE A 92 11.24 2.72 -16.51
CA ILE A 92 10.11 1.98 -15.93
C ILE A 92 8.82 2.81 -15.84
N SER A 93 8.83 4.07 -16.27
CA SER A 93 7.72 5.01 -16.06
C SER A 93 6.39 4.49 -16.60
N GLU A 94 6.39 3.90 -17.79
CA GLU A 94 5.19 3.29 -18.38
C GLU A 94 4.68 2.11 -17.54
N ARG A 95 5.59 1.29 -17.00
CA ARG A 95 5.21 0.17 -16.15
C ARG A 95 4.67 0.62 -14.79
N VAL A 96 5.28 1.65 -14.22
CA VAL A 96 4.79 2.31 -13.00
C VAL A 96 3.38 2.83 -13.23
N ARG A 97 3.10 3.50 -14.35
CA ARG A 97 1.76 3.99 -14.71
C ARG A 97 0.73 2.86 -14.78
N GLN A 98 1.05 1.77 -15.48
CA GLN A 98 0.15 0.61 -15.60
C GLN A 98 -0.22 -0.01 -14.24
N LEU A 99 0.78 -0.23 -13.38
CA LEU A 99 0.54 -0.77 -12.04
C LEU A 99 -0.23 0.23 -11.15
N GLY A 100 -0.06 1.53 -11.38
CA GLY A 100 -0.83 2.58 -10.71
C GLY A 100 -2.30 2.59 -11.09
N GLU A 101 -2.62 2.34 -12.36
CA GLU A 101 -4.01 2.18 -12.80
C GLU A 101 -4.68 0.96 -12.15
N ALA A 102 -3.95 -0.16 -12.07
CA ALA A 102 -4.43 -1.35 -11.37
C ALA A 102 -4.61 -1.10 -9.86
N GLU A 103 -3.68 -0.39 -9.22
CA GLU A 103 -3.77 0.00 -7.81
C GLU A 103 -4.99 0.89 -7.57
N ALA A 104 -5.18 1.93 -8.39
CA ALA A 104 -6.32 2.84 -8.29
C ALA A 104 -7.65 2.10 -8.42
N ALA A 105 -7.74 1.15 -9.37
CA ALA A 105 -8.92 0.30 -9.51
C ALA A 105 -9.21 -0.54 -8.26
N LEU A 106 -8.17 -1.00 -7.54
CA LEU A 106 -8.31 -1.74 -6.28
C LEU A 106 -8.74 -0.87 -5.10
N ILE A 107 -8.37 0.41 -5.10
CA ILE A 107 -8.76 1.38 -4.06
C ILE A 107 -10.19 1.88 -4.26
N LEU A 108 -10.61 2.07 -5.52
CA LEU A 108 -11.91 2.64 -5.87
C LEU A 108 -13.03 1.60 -5.96
N ARG A 109 -12.70 0.31 -6.12
CA ARG A 109 -13.73 -0.74 -6.17
C ARG A 109 -14.50 -0.86 -4.84
N PRO A 110 -15.78 -1.24 -4.89
CA PRO A 110 -16.51 -1.66 -3.71
C PRO A 110 -15.88 -2.90 -3.05
N GLU A 111 -15.81 -2.93 -1.72
CA GLU A 111 -15.35 -4.07 -0.93
C GLU A 111 -16.15 -4.19 0.37
N ALA A 112 -16.58 -5.40 0.75
CA ALA A 112 -17.39 -5.60 1.95
C ALA A 112 -16.56 -5.52 3.25
N GLU A 113 -15.30 -5.96 3.21
CA GLU A 113 -14.44 -5.97 4.38
C GLU A 113 -13.60 -4.69 4.47
N PHE A 114 -13.74 -3.95 5.57
CA PHE A 114 -12.86 -2.83 5.86
C PHE A 114 -11.47 -3.30 6.30
N ARG A 115 -10.43 -2.86 5.61
CA ARG A 115 -9.01 -3.07 5.95
C ARG A 115 -8.23 -1.79 5.67
N PHE A 116 -7.02 -1.72 6.19
CA PHE A 116 -6.16 -0.56 5.97
C PHE A 116 -5.87 -0.28 4.49
N HIS A 117 -5.91 -1.28 3.60
CA HIS A 117 -5.82 -1.13 2.15
C HIS A 117 -7.08 -1.60 1.40
N SER A 118 -8.23 -1.80 2.06
CA SER A 118 -9.45 -2.21 1.33
C SER A 118 -9.89 -1.14 0.33
N GLY A 119 -10.69 -1.57 -0.65
CA GLY A 119 -11.50 -0.67 -1.47
C GLY A 119 -12.57 0.07 -0.65
N VAL A 120 -13.53 0.69 -1.33
CA VAL A 120 -14.61 1.45 -0.72
C VAL A 120 -15.58 0.51 0.01
N PRO A 121 -15.74 0.63 1.34
CA PRO A 121 -16.69 -0.18 2.09
C PRO A 121 -18.11 -0.03 1.52
N VAL A 122 -18.73 -1.14 1.14
CA VAL A 122 -20.18 -1.13 0.89
C VAL A 122 -20.89 -1.14 2.24
N ALA A 123 -21.82 -0.21 2.45
CA ALA A 123 -22.66 -0.23 3.65
C ALA A 123 -23.35 -1.60 3.74
N ALA A 124 -23.30 -2.21 4.92
CA ALA A 124 -24.06 -3.42 5.24
C ALA A 124 -25.56 -3.10 5.35
#